data_AF-A0A956J5J2-F1
#
_entry.id   AF-A0A956J5J2-F1
#
_cell.length_a   1.000
_cell.length_b   1.000
_cell.length_c   1.000
_cell.angle_alpha   90.00
_cell.angle_beta   90.00
_cell.angle_gamma   90.00
#
_symmetry.space_group_name_H-M   'P 1'
#
loop_
_entity.id
_entity.type
_entity.pdbx_description
1 polymer ?
#
loop_
_entity_poly.entity_id
_entity_poly.type
_entity_poly.pdbx_seq_one_letter_code
_entity_poly.pdbx_strand_id
1 'polypeptide(L)'
;PDMVRLPEGFCIDKTEVTRGQYKAWLDSNPSASGQPTSCSGNTDFTPSCGWKPGSDQELPVVCVDWCDARAFCEAAGKRLCGKVGDGGPYPFESYDDAATSEWFAACTSGGKYDYTYGSTLDTSVCRDADADDYTEWGLSDVGSFAACHSPDAAYSKVFDLSGHVAEWDQGCQSDDAEAPCRIRGGSFQHHAQGLRCDMGRALEWPRTRQVEAVGFRCCAD
;
A
#
# COMPACT_ATOMS: atom_id res chain seq x y z
N PRO A 1 11.98 3.65 -1.44
CA PRO A 1 12.12 2.75 -0.26
C PRO A 1 13.12 1.61 -0.49
N ASP A 2 13.75 1.13 0.59
CA ASP A 2 14.47 -0.14 0.60
C ASP A 2 13.48 -1.30 0.43
N MET A 3 13.93 -2.38 -0.23
CA MET A 3 13.10 -3.57 -0.47
C MET A 3 13.57 -4.80 0.31
N VAL A 4 12.65 -5.74 0.48
CA VAL A 4 12.86 -7.06 1.08
C VAL A 4 12.53 -8.11 0.03
N ARG A 5 13.45 -9.06 -0.20
CA ARG A 5 13.19 -10.24 -1.03
C ARG A 5 12.37 -11.25 -0.23
N LEU A 6 11.20 -11.62 -0.73
CA LEU A 6 10.32 -12.61 -0.11
C LEU A 6 10.48 -14.01 -0.73
N PRO A 7 10.09 -15.09 -0.02
CA PRO A 7 10.23 -16.48 -0.48
C PRO A 7 9.55 -16.77 -1.82
N GLU A 8 8.48 -16.06 -2.15
CA GLU A 8 7.72 -16.18 -3.40
C GLU A 8 8.49 -15.67 -4.63
N GLY A 9 9.65 -15.05 -4.42
CA GLY A 9 10.56 -14.70 -5.51
C GLY A 9 10.40 -13.28 -6.04
N PHE A 10 9.71 -12.38 -5.33
CA PHE A 10 9.65 -10.95 -5.63
C PHE A 10 10.20 -10.12 -4.46
N CYS A 11 10.45 -8.84 -4.72
CA CYS A 11 10.82 -7.85 -3.71
C CYS A 11 9.62 -6.94 -3.42
N ILE A 12 9.45 -6.55 -2.15
CA ILE A 12 8.48 -5.54 -1.72
C ILE A 12 9.15 -4.47 -0.88
N ASP A 13 8.69 -3.23 -0.96
CA ASP A 13 9.14 -2.17 -0.07
C ASP A 13 8.92 -2.52 1.41
N LYS A 14 9.91 -2.20 2.26
CA LYS A 14 9.87 -2.48 3.71
C LYS A 14 8.67 -1.84 4.41
N THR A 15 8.24 -0.68 3.93
CA THR A 15 7.16 0.14 4.49
C THR A 15 6.37 0.78 3.33
N GLU A 16 5.33 1.54 3.63
CA GLU A 16 4.74 2.46 2.67
C GLU A 16 5.75 3.50 2.16
N VAL A 17 5.46 4.05 0.98
CA VAL A 17 6.23 5.18 0.44
C VAL A 17 6.04 6.40 1.33
N THR A 18 7.15 7.00 1.77
CA THR A 18 7.11 8.15 2.67
C THR A 18 6.90 9.47 1.93
N ARG A 19 6.44 10.49 2.65
CA ARG A 19 6.34 11.86 2.13
C ARG A 19 7.69 12.37 1.63
N GLY A 20 8.78 12.08 2.33
CA GLY A 20 10.13 12.48 1.94
C GLY A 20 10.54 11.87 0.61
N GLN A 21 10.27 10.58 0.40
CA GLN A 21 10.57 9.88 -0.85
C GLN A 21 9.71 10.41 -2.00
N TYR A 22 8.41 10.57 -1.78
CA TYR A 22 7.50 11.10 -2.78
C TYR A 22 7.86 12.54 -3.16
N LYS A 23 8.18 13.38 -2.18
CA LYS A 23 8.66 14.75 -2.40
C LYS A 23 9.94 14.78 -3.25
N ALA A 24 10.91 13.91 -2.95
CA ALA A 24 12.15 13.84 -3.73
C ALA A 24 11.89 13.48 -5.20
N TRP A 25 10.87 12.65 -5.46
CA TRP A 25 10.42 12.37 -6.81
C TRP A 25 9.73 13.57 -7.46
N LEU A 26 8.80 14.26 -6.76
CA LEU A 26 8.17 15.48 -7.26
C LEU A 26 9.20 16.59 -7.60
N ASP A 27 10.25 16.73 -6.80
CA ASP A 27 11.33 17.69 -7.03
C ASP A 27 12.11 17.42 -8.34
N SER A 28 12.03 16.20 -8.89
CA SER A 28 12.57 15.85 -10.21
C SER A 28 11.70 16.32 -11.38
N ASN A 29 10.54 16.94 -11.10
CA ASN A 29 9.53 17.37 -12.07
C ASN A 29 9.06 16.23 -12.99
N PRO A 30 8.43 15.17 -12.44
CA PRO A 30 7.96 14.05 -13.22
C PRO A 30 6.91 14.50 -14.25
N SER A 31 7.00 13.94 -15.45
CA SER A 31 6.04 14.26 -16.50
C SER A 31 4.80 13.38 -16.39
N ALA A 32 3.62 13.99 -16.42
CA ALA A 32 2.35 13.26 -16.59
C ALA A 32 2.18 12.69 -18.02
N SER A 33 3.05 13.07 -18.96
CA SER A 33 3.06 12.50 -20.31
C SER A 33 3.53 11.05 -20.30
N GLY A 34 2.87 10.17 -21.05
CA GLY A 34 3.27 8.76 -21.15
C GLY A 34 2.61 7.85 -20.12
N GLN A 35 1.73 8.40 -19.27
CA GLN A 35 0.77 7.59 -18.53
C GLN A 35 -0.14 6.79 -19.49
N PRO A 36 -0.63 5.62 -19.07
CA PRO A 36 -1.57 4.82 -19.84
C PRO A 36 -2.87 5.59 -20.03
N THR A 37 -3.64 5.23 -21.05
CA THR A 37 -4.93 5.85 -21.36
C THR A 37 -5.86 5.90 -20.15
N SER A 38 -5.81 4.86 -19.32
CA SER A 38 -6.55 4.69 -18.07
C SER A 38 -6.22 5.74 -17.00
N CYS A 39 -5.10 6.45 -17.15
CA CYS A 39 -4.61 7.53 -16.30
C CYS A 39 -4.49 8.88 -17.02
N SER A 40 -5.05 9.01 -18.23
CA SER A 40 -4.91 10.23 -19.05
C SER A 40 -5.52 11.49 -18.45
N GLY A 41 -6.46 11.34 -17.50
CA GLY A 41 -7.02 12.45 -16.72
C GLY A 41 -6.11 12.95 -15.60
N ASN A 42 -5.08 12.18 -15.23
CA ASN A 42 -4.14 12.57 -14.20
C ASN A 42 -3.07 13.50 -14.80
N THR A 43 -3.06 14.76 -14.36
CA THR A 43 -2.22 15.82 -14.94
C THR A 43 -1.23 16.43 -13.97
N ASP A 44 -1.33 16.08 -12.69
CA ASP A 44 -0.49 16.55 -11.59
C ASP A 44 -0.40 15.45 -10.54
N PHE A 45 0.81 15.22 -10.02
CA PHE A 45 1.08 14.21 -9.02
C PHE A 45 1.08 14.79 -7.59
N THR A 46 0.62 16.01 -7.39
CA THR A 46 0.60 16.64 -6.07
C THR A 46 -0.52 16.05 -5.19
N PRO A 47 -0.21 15.52 -3.99
CA PRO A 47 -1.25 14.97 -3.11
C PRO A 47 -2.31 16.01 -2.70
N SER A 48 -3.59 15.62 -2.63
CA SER A 48 -4.69 16.59 -2.56
C SER A 48 -5.09 17.09 -1.17
N CYS A 49 -4.80 16.37 -0.08
CA CYS A 49 -5.25 16.74 1.27
C CYS A 49 -4.34 17.74 1.99
N GLY A 50 -3.97 18.83 1.31
CA GLY A 50 -3.13 19.88 1.90
C GLY A 50 -1.67 19.46 2.07
N TRP A 51 -1.09 18.91 0.99
CA TRP A 51 0.33 18.57 0.89
C TRP A 51 1.23 19.71 1.37
N LYS A 52 2.06 19.42 2.38
CA LYS A 52 3.08 20.34 2.91
C LYS A 52 4.46 19.77 2.60
N PRO A 53 5.01 20.02 1.38
CA PRO A 53 6.26 19.43 0.98
C PRO A 53 7.39 19.76 1.98
N GLY A 54 8.06 18.72 2.49
CA GLY A 54 9.22 18.84 3.38
C GLY A 54 8.92 18.76 4.87
N SER A 55 7.64 18.71 5.29
CA SER A 55 7.26 18.35 6.66
C SER A 55 6.97 16.85 6.77
N ASP A 56 7.12 16.31 7.98
CA ASP A 56 6.69 14.96 8.35
C ASP A 56 7.18 13.89 7.35
N GLN A 57 8.48 13.94 7.03
CA GLN A 57 9.08 13.22 5.90
C GLN A 57 8.95 11.70 6.01
N GLU A 58 8.83 11.16 7.23
CA GLU A 58 8.70 9.73 7.48
C GLU A 58 7.24 9.27 7.59
N LEU A 59 6.25 10.18 7.52
CA LEU A 59 4.86 9.77 7.36
C LEU A 59 4.65 9.12 5.98
N PRO A 60 3.69 8.21 5.83
CA PRO A 60 3.32 7.70 4.52
C PRO A 60 2.75 8.85 3.66
N VAL A 61 3.04 8.80 2.36
CA VAL A 61 2.32 9.64 1.41
C VAL A 61 0.91 9.07 1.23
N VAL A 62 -0.08 9.95 1.34
CA VAL A 62 -1.51 9.64 1.20
C VAL A 62 -2.17 10.69 0.31
N CYS A 63 -3.45 10.53 0.01
CA CYS A 63 -4.19 11.43 -0.90
C CYS A 63 -3.58 11.50 -2.30
N VAL A 64 -3.02 10.36 -2.69
CA VAL A 64 -2.58 10.04 -4.04
C VAL A 64 -3.57 9.05 -4.62
N ASP A 65 -3.79 9.14 -5.93
CA ASP A 65 -4.62 8.17 -6.62
C ASP A 65 -3.77 6.97 -7.06
N TRP A 66 -4.40 5.99 -7.70
CA TRP A 66 -3.69 4.81 -8.17
C TRP A 66 -2.68 5.15 -9.30
N CYS A 67 -2.97 6.15 -10.12
CA CYS A 67 -2.10 6.59 -11.21
C CYS A 67 -0.83 7.24 -10.67
N ASP A 68 -0.96 8.07 -9.64
CA ASP A 68 0.14 8.65 -8.87
C ASP A 68 1.05 7.57 -8.28
N ALA A 69 0.44 6.58 -7.61
CA ALA A 69 1.12 5.47 -6.98
C ALA A 69 1.91 4.63 -8.01
N ARG A 70 1.27 4.31 -9.14
CA ARG A 70 1.91 3.60 -10.26
C ARG A 70 3.08 4.41 -10.84
N ALA A 71 2.86 5.69 -11.13
CA ALA A 71 3.88 6.55 -11.74
C ALA A 71 5.12 6.69 -10.85
N PHE A 72 4.94 6.83 -9.54
CA PHE A 72 6.05 6.84 -8.58
C PHE A 72 6.82 5.51 -8.62
N CYS A 73 6.12 4.37 -8.54
CA CYS A 73 6.79 3.07 -8.53
C CYS A 73 7.58 2.84 -9.82
N GLU A 74 7.03 3.19 -10.99
CA GLU A 74 7.73 3.09 -12.28
C GLU A 74 8.97 4.00 -12.32
N ALA A 75 8.86 5.24 -11.86
CA ALA A 75 9.99 6.17 -11.78
C ALA A 75 11.10 5.68 -10.82
N ALA A 76 10.74 4.93 -9.79
CA ALA A 76 11.67 4.28 -8.87
C ALA A 76 12.29 2.98 -9.43
N GLY A 77 11.96 2.58 -10.67
CA GLY A 77 12.41 1.32 -11.27
C GLY A 77 11.70 0.08 -10.69
N LYS A 78 10.47 0.27 -10.22
CA LYS A 78 9.62 -0.72 -9.55
C LYS A 78 8.23 -0.74 -10.22
N ARG A 79 7.24 -1.31 -9.54
CA ARG A 79 5.84 -1.37 -9.95
C ARG A 79 4.94 -1.42 -8.71
N LEU A 80 3.64 -1.20 -8.86
CA LEU A 80 2.69 -1.59 -7.82
C LEU A 80 2.74 -3.11 -7.62
N CYS A 81 2.45 -3.56 -6.41
CA CYS A 81 2.38 -4.98 -6.10
C CYS A 81 1.24 -5.64 -6.86
N GLY A 82 1.53 -6.76 -7.50
CA GLY A 82 0.68 -7.37 -8.51
C GLY A 82 0.61 -8.87 -8.33
N LYS A 83 0.68 -9.58 -9.45
CA LYS A 83 0.66 -11.03 -9.49
C LYS A 83 2.03 -11.62 -9.15
N VAL A 84 2.04 -12.65 -8.31
CA VAL A 84 3.25 -13.43 -8.02
C VAL A 84 3.84 -14.00 -9.32
N GLY A 85 5.14 -13.79 -9.51
CA GLY A 85 5.93 -14.37 -10.59
C GLY A 85 6.22 -13.42 -11.75
N ASP A 86 5.22 -12.70 -12.27
CA ASP A 86 5.39 -11.76 -13.40
C ASP A 86 5.09 -10.30 -13.05
N GLY A 87 4.53 -10.04 -11.86
CA GLY A 87 4.24 -8.69 -11.40
C GLY A 87 3.18 -7.95 -12.19
N GLY A 88 2.44 -8.66 -13.04
CA GLY A 88 1.36 -8.12 -13.84
C GLY A 88 0.03 -8.12 -13.09
N PRO A 89 -1.04 -7.65 -13.73
CA PRO A 89 -2.38 -7.74 -13.16
C PRO A 89 -2.76 -9.19 -12.81
N TYR A 90 -3.48 -9.37 -11.71
CA TYR A 90 -4.04 -10.66 -11.32
C TYR A 90 -5.58 -10.65 -11.49
N PRO A 91 -6.24 -11.82 -11.62
CA PRO A 91 -7.70 -11.89 -11.67
C PRO A 91 -8.30 -11.21 -10.44
N PHE A 92 -9.16 -10.22 -10.65
CA PHE A 92 -9.55 -9.28 -9.59
C PHE A 92 -10.03 -9.97 -8.30
N GLU A 93 -10.82 -11.04 -8.42
CA GLU A 93 -11.36 -11.83 -7.30
C GLU A 93 -10.35 -12.78 -6.62
N SER A 94 -9.13 -12.93 -7.15
CA SER A 94 -8.07 -13.78 -6.57
C SER A 94 -7.12 -13.00 -5.65
N TYR A 95 -7.60 -11.92 -5.06
CA TYR A 95 -6.81 -11.00 -4.26
C TYR A 95 -6.39 -11.57 -2.90
N ASP A 96 -7.04 -12.63 -2.43
CA ASP A 96 -6.84 -13.32 -1.15
C ASP A 96 -6.23 -14.71 -1.35
N ASP A 97 -5.53 -14.90 -2.47
CA ASP A 97 -4.71 -16.08 -2.73
C ASP A 97 -3.22 -15.69 -2.69
N ALA A 98 -2.49 -16.28 -1.73
CA ALA A 98 -1.07 -16.00 -1.52
C ALA A 98 -0.18 -16.57 -2.65
N ALA A 99 -0.70 -17.50 -3.46
CA ALA A 99 -0.02 -17.94 -4.67
C ALA A 99 -0.23 -16.99 -5.85
N THR A 100 -1.18 -16.06 -5.74
CA THR A 100 -1.59 -15.17 -6.83
C THR A 100 -1.19 -13.71 -6.56
N SER A 101 -1.48 -13.15 -5.39
CA SER A 101 -1.23 -11.73 -5.07
C SER A 101 0.05 -11.56 -4.25
N GLU A 102 0.98 -10.75 -4.74
CA GLU A 102 2.23 -10.42 -4.04
C GLU A 102 1.96 -9.71 -2.71
N TRP A 103 1.04 -8.73 -2.72
CA TRP A 103 0.68 -8.00 -1.51
C TRP A 103 0.11 -8.95 -0.46
N PHE A 104 -0.80 -9.83 -0.87
CA PHE A 104 -1.43 -10.78 0.05
C PHE A 104 -0.45 -11.82 0.58
N ALA A 105 0.45 -12.33 -0.27
CA ALA A 105 1.53 -13.22 0.14
C ALA A 105 2.42 -12.56 1.20
N ALA A 106 2.79 -11.30 0.99
CA ALA A 106 3.58 -10.53 1.94
C ALA A 106 2.84 -10.34 3.28
N CYS A 107 1.58 -9.91 3.24
CA CYS A 107 0.80 -9.63 4.44
C CYS A 107 0.56 -10.90 5.26
N THR A 108 0.19 -12.01 4.61
CA THR A 108 -0.18 -13.25 5.30
C THR A 108 0.99 -14.17 5.62
N SER A 109 2.23 -13.77 5.28
CA SER A 109 3.41 -14.64 5.37
C SER A 109 3.24 -15.95 4.57
N GLY A 110 2.86 -15.81 3.29
CA GLY A 110 2.60 -16.94 2.40
C GLY A 110 1.30 -17.70 2.71
N GLY A 111 0.28 -17.02 3.24
CA GLY A 111 -1.03 -17.60 3.56
C GLY A 111 -1.16 -18.20 4.96
N LYS A 112 -0.22 -17.90 5.86
CA LYS A 112 -0.19 -18.48 7.23
C LYS A 112 -1.02 -17.70 8.25
N TYR A 113 -1.14 -16.38 8.09
CA TYR A 113 -1.76 -15.49 9.07
C TYR A 113 -2.88 -14.64 8.48
N ASP A 114 -3.76 -14.16 9.35
CA ASP A 114 -4.90 -13.31 8.99
C ASP A 114 -4.53 -11.81 8.97
N TYR A 115 -3.55 -11.44 9.80
CA TYR A 115 -2.95 -10.10 9.92
C TYR A 115 -1.45 -10.23 9.71
N THR A 116 -0.76 -9.12 9.45
CA THR A 116 0.69 -9.14 9.23
C THR A 116 1.46 -9.78 10.39
N TYR A 117 0.96 -9.64 11.62
CA TYR A 117 1.58 -10.12 12.85
C TYR A 117 1.03 -11.44 13.41
N GLY A 118 0.01 -12.05 12.80
CA GLY A 118 -0.58 -13.30 13.31
C GLY A 118 -2.04 -13.52 12.95
N SER A 119 -2.67 -14.53 13.55
CA SER A 119 -4.07 -14.91 13.27
C SER A 119 -5.09 -14.41 14.30
N THR A 120 -4.64 -13.71 15.34
CA THR A 120 -5.52 -13.14 16.37
C THR A 120 -5.35 -11.64 16.36
N LEU A 121 -6.48 -10.92 16.34
CA LEU A 121 -6.47 -9.47 16.40
C LEU A 121 -5.77 -9.01 17.69
N ASP A 122 -4.80 -8.13 17.54
CA ASP A 122 -4.14 -7.43 18.63
C ASP A 122 -4.04 -5.94 18.26
N THR A 123 -4.92 -5.14 18.84
CA THR A 123 -5.05 -3.70 18.57
C THR A 123 -3.87 -2.89 19.11
N SER A 124 -2.92 -3.52 19.80
CA SER A 124 -1.70 -2.87 20.31
C SER A 124 -0.49 -3.03 19.38
N VAL A 125 -0.60 -3.84 18.32
CA VAL A 125 0.55 -4.22 17.48
C VAL A 125 0.75 -3.28 16.29
N CYS A 126 -0.33 -2.95 15.58
CA CYS A 126 -0.33 -2.07 14.42
C CYS A 126 -1.27 -0.90 14.64
N ARG A 127 -1.08 0.19 13.89
CA ARG A 127 -1.99 1.34 13.95
C ARG A 127 -3.36 1.02 13.39
N ASP A 128 -4.39 1.15 14.20
CA ASP A 128 -5.79 1.00 13.81
C ASP A 128 -6.67 2.13 14.37
N ALA A 129 -7.99 2.00 14.23
CA ALA A 129 -8.96 2.93 14.80
C ALA A 129 -9.39 2.61 16.24
N ASP A 130 -8.91 1.50 16.82
CA ASP A 130 -9.25 0.97 18.14
C ASP A 130 -8.21 1.33 19.23
N ALA A 131 -7.14 2.06 18.91
CA ALA A 131 -6.18 2.56 19.91
C ALA A 131 -6.91 3.33 21.03
N ASP A 132 -6.80 2.80 22.26
CA ASP A 132 -7.66 3.05 23.42
C ASP A 132 -7.84 4.53 23.85
N ASP A 133 -7.04 5.46 23.34
CA ASP A 133 -7.08 6.87 23.74
C ASP A 133 -7.58 7.85 22.67
N TYR A 134 -7.93 7.39 21.46
CA TYR A 134 -8.30 8.22 20.30
C TYR A 134 -7.29 9.34 19.95
N THR A 135 -6.13 9.41 20.62
CA THR A 135 -5.04 10.35 20.30
C THR A 135 -4.18 9.84 19.13
N GLU A 136 -4.41 8.58 18.79
CA GLU A 136 -3.78 7.78 17.76
C GLU A 136 -4.49 7.83 16.38
N TRP A 137 -5.55 8.64 16.26
CA TRP A 137 -6.24 8.84 14.99
C TRP A 137 -5.41 9.74 14.07
N GLY A 138 -4.66 9.12 13.16
CA GLY A 138 -3.83 9.82 12.19
C GLY A 138 -2.68 8.97 11.67
N LEU A 139 -1.72 9.63 11.03
CA LEU A 139 -0.53 8.98 10.50
C LEU A 139 0.57 8.91 11.58
N SER A 140 1.51 7.98 11.40
CA SER A 140 2.76 7.96 12.16
C SER A 140 3.93 7.67 11.23
N ASP A 141 5.14 7.82 11.76
CA ASP A 141 6.34 7.48 10.98
C ASP A 141 6.25 6.01 10.57
N VAL A 142 6.55 5.72 9.31
CA VAL A 142 6.53 4.35 8.79
C VAL A 142 7.48 3.45 9.58
N GLY A 143 7.07 2.20 9.82
CA GLY A 143 7.83 1.23 10.61
C GLY A 143 8.01 1.58 12.09
N SER A 144 7.34 2.62 12.61
CA SER A 144 7.41 2.98 14.03
C SER A 144 6.76 1.95 14.96
N PHE A 145 5.83 1.15 14.42
CA PHE A 145 5.24 0.01 15.10
C PHE A 145 6.16 -1.20 15.01
N ALA A 146 7.14 -1.26 15.91
CA ALA A 146 8.19 -2.26 15.87
C ALA A 146 7.71 -3.73 15.90
N ALA A 147 6.48 -3.99 16.32
CA ALA A 147 5.86 -5.32 16.31
C ALA A 147 4.89 -5.56 15.13
N CYS A 148 4.58 -4.53 14.33
CA CYS A 148 3.67 -4.60 13.18
C CYS A 148 4.34 -5.25 11.96
N HIS A 149 4.78 -6.49 12.14
CA HIS A 149 5.39 -7.29 11.11
C HIS A 149 5.19 -8.78 11.41
N SER A 150 5.53 -9.63 10.44
CA SER A 150 5.42 -11.08 10.63
C SER A 150 6.36 -11.62 11.70
N PRO A 151 5.90 -12.57 12.54
CA PRO A 151 6.79 -13.34 13.42
C PRO A 151 7.69 -14.31 12.64
N ASP A 152 7.41 -14.58 11.37
CA ASP A 152 8.26 -15.41 10.52
C ASP A 152 9.44 -14.59 9.95
N ALA A 153 10.65 -15.06 10.21
CA ALA A 153 11.88 -14.34 9.88
C ALA A 153 11.99 -13.93 8.40
N ALA A 154 11.43 -14.71 7.48
CA ALA A 154 11.43 -14.43 6.05
C ALA A 154 10.60 -13.19 5.67
N TYR A 155 9.57 -12.84 6.46
CA TYR A 155 8.66 -11.72 6.22
C TYR A 155 8.83 -10.59 7.25
N SER A 156 9.54 -10.83 8.35
CA SER A 156 9.72 -9.93 9.51
C SER A 156 10.31 -8.53 9.23
N LYS A 157 10.77 -8.27 8.00
CA LYS A 157 11.34 -6.97 7.59
C LYS A 157 10.36 -6.10 6.81
N VAL A 158 9.15 -6.57 6.59
CA VAL A 158 8.06 -5.82 5.96
C VAL A 158 7.09 -5.43 7.06
N PHE A 159 6.86 -4.13 7.19
CA PHE A 159 6.06 -3.53 8.25
C PHE A 159 4.76 -2.95 7.71
N ASP A 160 3.80 -2.75 8.61
CA ASP A 160 2.61 -1.91 8.38
C ASP A 160 1.67 -2.42 7.28
N LEU A 161 1.64 -3.73 7.02
CA LEU A 161 0.70 -4.32 6.05
C LEU A 161 -0.72 -4.52 6.61
N SER A 162 -0.89 -4.42 7.93
CA SER A 162 -2.20 -4.36 8.59
C SER A 162 -2.34 -3.00 9.26
N GLY A 163 -3.27 -2.18 8.80
CA GLY A 163 -3.51 -0.85 9.35
C GLY A 163 -2.59 0.23 8.81
N HIS A 164 -2.40 1.28 9.60
CA HIS A 164 -1.73 2.53 9.23
C HIS A 164 -2.40 3.23 8.03
N VAL A 165 -2.04 2.91 6.79
CA VAL A 165 -2.76 3.38 5.59
C VAL A 165 -3.11 2.21 4.70
N ALA A 166 -4.29 2.27 4.08
CA ALA A 166 -4.62 1.24 3.10
C ALA A 166 -3.79 1.49 1.83
N GLU A 167 -3.47 0.43 1.10
CA GLU A 167 -2.48 0.53 0.04
C GLU A 167 -3.06 0.20 -1.32
N TRP A 168 -2.93 1.10 -2.27
CA TRP A 168 -3.14 0.78 -3.68
C TRP A 168 -2.22 -0.37 -4.11
N ASP A 169 -2.81 -1.41 -4.70
CA ASP A 169 -2.08 -2.44 -5.43
C ASP A 169 -2.43 -2.39 -6.93
N GLN A 170 -1.87 -3.27 -7.75
CA GLN A 170 -2.06 -3.24 -9.20
C GLN A 170 -3.46 -3.69 -9.68
N GLY A 171 -4.28 -4.29 -8.82
CA GLY A 171 -5.55 -4.91 -9.18
C GLY A 171 -6.66 -3.90 -9.47
N CYS A 172 -7.09 -3.80 -10.74
CA CYS A 172 -8.27 -3.05 -11.15
C CYS A 172 -9.23 -3.95 -11.95
N GLN A 173 -10.54 -3.69 -11.86
CA GLN A 173 -11.56 -4.50 -12.58
C GLN A 173 -11.50 -4.32 -14.10
N SER A 174 -11.05 -3.16 -14.58
CA SER A 174 -10.85 -2.85 -16.01
C SER A 174 -9.84 -1.73 -16.20
N ASP A 175 -9.50 -1.43 -17.45
CA ASP A 175 -8.65 -0.28 -17.83
C ASP A 175 -9.43 1.05 -17.93
N ASP A 176 -10.73 1.08 -17.58
CA ASP A 176 -11.53 2.31 -17.62
C ASP A 176 -11.05 3.31 -16.57
N ALA A 177 -10.97 4.61 -16.89
CA ALA A 177 -10.40 5.64 -16.00
C ALA A 177 -11.00 5.66 -14.57
N GLU A 178 -12.27 5.28 -14.43
CA GLU A 178 -13.00 5.23 -13.15
C GLU A 178 -13.18 3.81 -12.60
N ALA A 179 -12.47 2.83 -13.16
CA ALA A 179 -12.57 1.43 -12.74
C ALA A 179 -12.26 1.30 -11.23
N PRO A 180 -13.01 0.46 -10.50
CA PRO A 180 -12.62 0.08 -9.15
C PRO A 180 -11.25 -0.60 -9.17
N CYS A 181 -10.34 -0.04 -8.40
CA CYS A 181 -9.02 -0.57 -8.12
C CYS A 181 -8.93 -0.92 -6.63
N ARG A 182 -8.12 -1.92 -6.30
CA ARG A 182 -8.04 -2.50 -4.98
C ARG A 182 -7.18 -1.64 -4.06
N ILE A 183 -7.63 -1.49 -2.82
CA ILE A 183 -6.79 -1.07 -1.69
C ILE A 183 -6.70 -2.19 -0.67
N ARG A 184 -5.59 -2.27 0.06
CA ARG A 184 -5.22 -3.41 0.90
C ARG A 184 -4.91 -3.00 2.34
N GLY A 185 -4.95 -3.94 3.27
CA GLY A 185 -4.40 -3.78 4.64
C GLY A 185 -5.23 -2.98 5.64
N GLY A 186 -6.16 -2.14 5.18
CA GLY A 186 -6.89 -1.23 6.07
C GLY A 186 -6.03 -0.06 6.51
N SER A 187 -6.54 0.77 7.43
CA SER A 187 -5.86 2.00 7.84
C SER A 187 -6.19 2.38 9.27
N PHE A 188 -5.65 3.50 9.77
CA PHE A 188 -6.01 4.11 11.05
C PHE A 188 -7.51 4.48 11.18
N GLN A 189 -8.30 4.35 10.10
CA GLN A 189 -9.75 4.56 10.09
C GLN A 189 -10.56 3.26 10.18
N HIS A 190 -9.89 2.11 10.19
CA HIS A 190 -10.51 0.80 10.20
C HIS A 190 -10.30 0.10 11.55
N HIS A 191 -11.33 -0.62 12.00
CA HIS A 191 -11.34 -1.41 13.24
C HIS A 191 -11.21 -2.90 12.92
N ALA A 192 -10.67 -3.69 13.85
CA ALA A 192 -10.72 -5.15 13.87
C ALA A 192 -10.58 -5.85 12.49
N GLN A 193 -11.69 -6.37 11.95
CA GLN A 193 -11.73 -7.08 10.65
C GLN A 193 -11.20 -6.24 9.49
N GLY A 194 -11.25 -4.91 9.62
CA GLY A 194 -10.77 -3.97 8.63
C GLY A 194 -9.27 -3.99 8.38
N LEU A 195 -8.49 -4.61 9.28
CA LEU A 195 -7.03 -4.71 9.18
C LEU A 195 -6.56 -6.08 8.65
N ARG A 196 -7.49 -7.01 8.42
CA ARG A 196 -7.15 -8.34 7.93
C ARG A 196 -6.57 -8.23 6.53
N CYS A 197 -5.58 -9.06 6.24
CA CYS A 197 -4.96 -9.15 4.93
C CYS A 197 -6.00 -9.51 3.83
N ASP A 198 -7.09 -10.21 4.19
CA ASP A 198 -8.17 -10.67 3.31
C ASP A 198 -9.36 -9.69 3.18
N MET A 199 -9.35 -8.53 3.85
CA MET A 199 -10.48 -7.58 3.83
C MET A 199 -10.71 -6.93 2.45
N GLY A 200 -9.82 -7.19 1.48
CA GLY A 200 -9.82 -6.60 0.14
C GLY A 200 -11.16 -6.60 -0.59
N ARG A 201 -12.09 -7.54 -0.31
CA ARG A 201 -13.40 -7.64 -1.01
C ARG A 201 -14.20 -6.34 -1.02
N ALA A 202 -14.20 -5.62 0.10
CA ALA A 202 -14.98 -4.40 0.29
C ALA A 202 -14.13 -3.13 0.11
N LEU A 203 -12.84 -3.31 -0.18
CA LEU A 203 -11.84 -2.26 -0.29
C LEU A 203 -11.42 -2.08 -1.74
N GLU A 204 -12.33 -1.47 -2.50
CA GLU A 204 -12.08 -1.03 -3.86
C GLU A 204 -12.64 0.37 -4.05
N TRP A 205 -11.88 1.23 -4.73
CA TRP A 205 -12.29 2.58 -5.05
C TRP A 205 -11.95 2.92 -6.50
N PRO A 206 -12.62 3.91 -7.10
CA PRO A 206 -12.25 4.39 -8.43
C PRO A 206 -10.75 4.72 -8.50
N ARG A 207 -10.10 4.39 -9.61
CA ARG A 207 -8.67 4.65 -9.83
C ARG A 207 -8.23 6.08 -9.47
N THR A 208 -9.09 7.05 -9.72
CA THR A 208 -8.89 8.49 -9.52
C THR A 208 -9.17 8.97 -8.09
N ARG A 209 -9.57 8.06 -7.20
CA ARG A 209 -9.92 8.40 -5.82
C ARG A 209 -8.65 8.74 -5.03
N GLN A 210 -8.70 9.82 -4.25
CA GLN A 210 -7.65 10.25 -3.34
C GLN A 210 -8.23 10.35 -1.92
N VAL A 211 -7.61 9.70 -0.94
CA VAL A 211 -8.11 9.68 0.45
C VAL A 211 -6.96 9.77 1.46
N GLU A 212 -7.21 10.42 2.58
CA GLU A 212 -6.26 10.69 3.68
C GLU A 212 -5.70 9.45 4.37
N ALA A 213 -6.37 8.31 4.24
CA ALA A 213 -5.99 7.06 4.84
C ALA A 213 -5.55 6.01 3.81
N VAL A 214 -5.23 6.45 2.58
CA VAL A 214 -4.75 5.58 1.51
C VAL A 214 -3.47 6.09 0.89
N GLY A 215 -2.45 5.24 0.95
CA GLY A 215 -1.15 5.39 0.33
C GLY A 215 -0.85 4.19 -0.55
N PHE A 216 0.42 3.79 -0.60
CA PHE A 216 0.87 2.65 -1.40
C PHE A 216 2.29 2.23 -1.02
N ARG A 217 2.68 1.06 -1.52
CA ARG A 217 4.07 0.58 -1.55
C ARG A 217 4.37 -0.09 -2.88
N CYS A 218 5.64 -0.20 -3.25
CA CYS A 218 6.04 -0.79 -4.53
C CYS A 218 6.58 -2.22 -4.35
N CYS A 219 6.48 -3.00 -5.44
CA CYS A 219 7.09 -4.30 -5.63
C CYS A 219 8.02 -4.30 -6.86
N ALA A 220 8.89 -5.30 -6.94
CA ALA A 220 9.85 -5.53 -8.04
C ALA A 220 10.23 -7.02 -8.11
N ASP A 221 10.93 -7.43 -9.17
CA ASP A 221 11.35 -8.83 -9.38
C ASP A 221 12.68 -9.20 -8.68
#